data_AF-W2SL32-F1
#
_entry.id   AF-W2SL32-F1
#
_cell.length_a   1.000
_cell.length_b   1.000
_cell.length_c   1.000
_cell.angle_alpha   90.00
_cell.angle_beta   90.00
_cell.angle_gamma   90.00
#
_symmetry.space_group_name_H-M   'P 1'
#
loop_
_entity.id
_entity.type
_entity.pdbx_description
1 polymer ?
#
loop_
_entity_poly.entity_id
_entity_poly.type
_entity_poly.pdbx_seq_one_letter_code
_entity_poly.pdbx_strand_id
1 'polypeptide(L)'
;MAVSQFSMKHTDYVFRVLRRSTCEIEELYNEEILLSKIDFTKPFPMLSLFEPESFRHERDLANVIGEALGCPLDELESRLTDELKACRAALFNDTCAAVDSRGNEGYSHYAFPEALALDVVQACPHSLIAKIKSANLTYQVFFRTFEDEKIGVDHGAAKVVVDFVPDMTPTSLVAKVVRDLKRSEHIKVEEAESEYLLQLVGQKSFLTKCDKLLITYNDVRSAFENYRNPRFVLRRKEIVLVDYPKPRPIHKPNYVRAEESRLASQNAKSSSTTPGVTGNEAGETCITLWDVDENLSMRPLSCSNMGTSDLDSQISVEFSVYCGKTSLVHKASAKVPSHNPRWVEGMIPFDLYMKDLPPAAVLTVHLVETKVKKTKSEDRVLGWANIRLIDWRGELLQGVVTLNLWGGEPQYPPHGRVG
;
A
#
# COMPACT_ATOMS: atom_id res chain seq x y z
N MET A 1 -24.65 25.59 29.53
CA MET A 1 -24.07 26.46 28.49
C MET A 1 -22.81 25.77 27.97
N ALA A 2 -22.90 25.08 26.83
CA ALA A 2 -21.74 24.40 26.24
C ALA A 2 -21.05 25.39 25.29
N VAL A 3 -20.07 26.13 25.81
CA VAL A 3 -19.24 27.04 25.02
C VAL A 3 -18.05 26.24 24.51
N SER A 4 -18.19 25.68 23.30
CA SER A 4 -17.23 25.87 22.20
C SER A 4 -17.80 25.21 20.95
N GLN A 5 -18.27 26.02 20.00
CA GLN A 5 -18.66 25.57 18.65
C GLN A 5 -17.45 25.26 17.75
N PHE A 6 -16.24 25.60 18.23
CA PHE A 6 -14.99 25.62 17.51
C PHE A 6 -13.95 24.75 18.22
N SER A 7 -13.06 24.10 17.47
CA SER A 7 -11.97 23.32 18.05
C SER A 7 -10.88 24.23 18.65
N MET A 8 -10.17 23.77 19.67
CA MET A 8 -8.98 24.47 20.20
C MET A 8 -7.66 23.87 19.67
N LYS A 9 -7.73 22.81 18.85
CA LYS A 9 -6.56 22.19 18.25
C LYS A 9 -6.16 22.94 16.99
N HIS A 10 -4.88 23.31 16.88
CA HIS A 10 -4.33 23.99 15.71
C HIS A 10 -4.46 23.15 14.42
N THR A 11 -4.38 21.82 14.54
CA THR A 11 -4.56 20.85 13.45
C THR A 11 -5.96 20.84 12.84
N ASP A 12 -6.94 21.48 13.48
CA ASP A 12 -8.33 21.48 13.03
C ASP A 12 -8.63 22.66 12.09
N TYR A 13 -7.61 23.46 11.77
CA TYR A 13 -7.74 24.67 10.98
C TYR A 13 -6.76 24.71 9.82
N VAL A 14 -7.16 25.44 8.78
CA VAL A 14 -6.32 25.74 7.61
C VAL A 14 -6.31 27.25 7.40
N PHE A 15 -5.18 27.78 6.93
CA PHE A 15 -5.13 29.17 6.47
C PHE A 15 -5.74 29.31 5.08
N ARG A 16 -6.54 30.35 4.86
CA ARG A 16 -6.96 30.75 3.52
C ARG A 16 -6.54 32.18 3.23
N VAL A 17 -6.19 32.43 1.97
CA VAL A 17 -5.69 33.71 1.48
C VAL A 17 -6.46 34.13 0.24
N LEU A 18 -6.73 35.42 0.09
CA LEU A 18 -7.21 35.98 -1.17
C LEU A 18 -5.99 36.25 -2.06
N ARG A 19 -5.85 35.51 -3.17
CA ARG A 19 -4.74 35.72 -4.11
C ARG A 19 -4.92 37.02 -4.88
N ARG A 20 -3.85 37.78 -5.02
CA ARG A 20 -3.86 39.01 -5.83
C ARG A 20 -4.04 38.73 -7.32
N SER A 21 -3.37 37.71 -7.83
CA SER A 21 -3.36 37.34 -9.26
C SER A 21 -4.69 36.82 -9.76
N THR A 22 -5.40 36.01 -8.98
CA THR A 22 -6.65 35.35 -9.40
C THR A 22 -7.90 35.99 -8.81
N CYS A 23 -7.77 36.81 -7.76
CA CYS A 23 -8.90 37.29 -6.94
C CYS A 23 -9.76 36.16 -6.34
N GLU A 24 -9.20 34.96 -6.21
CA GLU A 24 -9.86 33.81 -5.62
C GLU A 24 -9.31 33.52 -4.21
N ILE A 25 -10.17 32.95 -3.37
CA ILE A 25 -9.78 32.46 -2.05
C ILE A 25 -9.14 31.09 -2.24
N GLU A 26 -7.89 30.97 -1.84
CA GLU A 26 -7.15 29.72 -1.85
C GLU A 26 -6.95 29.21 -0.43
N GLU A 27 -7.14 27.91 -0.24
CA GLU A 27 -6.90 27.19 1.00
C GLU A 27 -5.46 26.64 1.00
N LEU A 28 -4.66 27.02 2.00
CA LEU A 28 -3.25 26.71 2.10
C LEU A 28 -3.04 25.44 2.93
N TYR A 29 -3.19 24.29 2.29
CA TYR A 29 -2.95 22.98 2.91
C TYR A 29 -1.46 22.68 3.16
N ASN A 30 -0.56 23.33 2.41
CA ASN A 30 0.88 23.20 2.60
C ASN A 30 1.41 24.32 3.51
N GLU A 31 1.58 24.02 4.79
CA GLU A 31 2.08 24.96 5.81
C GLU A 31 3.60 25.18 5.76
N GLU A 32 4.34 24.42 4.95
CA GLU A 32 5.80 24.60 4.76
C GLU A 32 6.10 25.76 3.79
N ILE A 33 5.07 26.35 3.16
CA ILE A 33 5.22 27.49 2.25
C ILE A 33 5.64 28.74 3.05
N LEU A 34 6.76 29.34 2.66
CA LEU A 34 7.19 30.63 3.19
C LEU A 34 6.17 31.72 2.84
N LEU A 35 5.82 32.56 3.82
CA LEU A 35 4.90 33.69 3.63
C LEU A 35 5.30 34.61 2.47
N SER A 36 6.60 34.79 2.22
CA SER A 36 7.11 35.61 1.11
C SER A 36 6.75 35.07 -0.28
N LYS A 37 6.41 33.78 -0.40
CA LYS A 37 5.99 33.13 -1.64
C LYS A 37 4.48 33.19 -1.88
N ILE A 38 3.72 33.63 -0.88
CA ILE A 38 2.26 33.75 -0.98
C ILE A 38 1.92 35.08 -1.65
N ASP A 39 1.08 35.03 -2.68
CA ASP A 39 0.65 36.20 -3.45
C ASP A 39 -0.48 36.95 -2.75
N PHE A 40 -0.13 37.74 -1.74
CA PHE A 40 -1.08 38.52 -0.97
C PHE A 40 -1.69 39.68 -1.76
N THR A 41 -2.99 39.90 -1.58
CA THR A 41 -3.65 41.16 -1.96
C THR A 41 -3.06 42.35 -1.21
N LYS A 42 -2.65 43.38 -1.96
CA LYS A 42 -2.25 44.68 -1.39
C LYS A 42 -3.46 45.61 -1.30
N PRO A 43 -3.56 46.51 -0.30
CA PRO A 43 -2.51 46.86 0.67
C PRO A 43 -2.48 46.01 1.95
N PHE A 44 -3.47 45.16 2.20
CA PHE A 44 -3.60 44.39 3.44
C PHE A 44 -3.36 42.89 3.20
N PRO A 45 -2.14 42.38 3.45
CA PRO A 45 -1.91 40.94 3.45
C PRO A 45 -2.66 40.32 4.63
N MET A 46 -3.65 39.47 4.33
CA MET A 46 -4.50 38.84 5.35
C MET A 46 -4.52 37.34 5.15
N LEU A 47 -4.24 36.61 6.23
CA LEU A 47 -4.56 35.19 6.35
C LEU A 47 -5.78 35.08 7.25
N SER A 48 -6.76 34.28 6.82
CA SER A 48 -7.90 33.94 7.67
C SER A 48 -7.83 32.47 8.02
N LEU A 49 -8.05 32.16 9.30
CA LEU A 49 -8.10 30.80 9.80
C LEU A 49 -9.53 30.28 9.63
N PHE A 50 -9.70 29.07 9.12
CA PHE A 50 -11.01 28.45 8.99
C PHE A 50 -10.96 26.95 9.29
N GLU A 51 -12.01 26.40 9.89
CA GLU A 51 -12.19 24.95 10.15
C GLU A 51 -12.98 24.36 8.96
N PRO A 52 -12.35 23.55 8.09
CA PRO A 52 -13.07 22.94 6.97
C PRO A 52 -13.98 21.81 7.47
N GLU A 53 -15.21 21.70 6.96
CA GLU A 53 -16.14 20.63 7.37
C GLU A 53 -15.59 19.21 7.12
N SER A 54 -14.67 19.07 6.14
CA SER A 54 -13.97 17.82 5.87
C SER A 54 -13.08 17.35 7.02
N PHE A 55 -12.56 18.25 7.86
CA PHE A 55 -11.64 17.89 8.94
C PHE A 55 -12.32 17.08 10.04
N ARG A 56 -13.61 17.33 10.28
CA ARG A 56 -14.39 16.53 11.23
C ARG A 56 -14.50 15.08 10.77
N HIS A 57 -14.81 14.88 9.50
CA HIS A 57 -14.93 13.56 8.88
C HIS A 57 -13.57 12.84 8.82
N GLU A 58 -12.50 13.58 8.52
CA GLU A 58 -11.14 13.04 8.45
C GLU A 58 -10.62 12.63 9.83
N ARG A 59 -10.94 13.37 10.89
CA ARG A 59 -10.60 12.99 12.26
C ARG A 59 -11.32 11.72 12.70
N ASP A 60 -12.61 11.61 12.40
CA ASP A 60 -13.37 10.41 12.73
C ASP A 60 -12.82 9.19 11.96
N LEU A 61 -12.48 9.37 10.68
CA LEU A 61 -11.83 8.34 9.87
C LEU A 61 -10.43 8.00 10.41
N ALA A 62 -9.63 8.99 10.81
CA ALA A 62 -8.30 8.80 11.37
C ALA A 62 -8.36 7.97 12.67
N ASN A 63 -9.36 8.20 13.52
CA ASN A 63 -9.57 7.38 14.71
C ASN A 63 -9.87 5.92 14.37
N VAL A 64 -10.76 5.67 13.40
CA VAL A 64 -11.10 4.30 12.95
C VAL A 64 -9.87 3.60 12.35
N ILE A 65 -9.07 4.31 11.54
CA ILE A 65 -7.82 3.76 10.99
C ILE A 65 -6.82 3.49 12.13
N GLY A 66 -6.70 4.39 13.10
CA GLY A 66 -5.79 4.24 14.23
C GLY A 66 -6.15 3.07 15.12
N GLU A 67 -7.45 2.84 15.36
CA GLU A 67 -7.95 1.64 16.05
C GLU A 67 -7.60 0.36 15.29
N ALA A 68 -7.75 0.36 13.96
CA ALA A 68 -7.41 -0.80 13.12
C ALA A 68 -5.89 -1.07 13.07
N LEU A 69 -5.06 -0.03 13.09
CA LEU A 69 -3.60 -0.13 13.12
C LEU A 69 -3.03 -0.40 14.51
N GLY A 70 -3.82 -0.16 15.57
CA GLY A 70 -3.38 -0.25 16.97
C GLY A 70 -2.48 0.90 17.44
N CYS A 71 -2.40 2.00 16.69
CA CYS A 71 -1.66 3.21 17.09
C CYS A 71 -2.30 4.49 16.53
N PRO A 72 -2.22 5.63 17.24
CA PRO A 72 -2.76 6.90 16.77
C PRO A 72 -2.03 7.39 15.52
N LEU A 73 -2.78 7.90 14.53
CA LEU A 73 -2.18 8.42 13.29
C LEU A 73 -1.29 9.64 13.56
N ASP A 74 -1.65 10.50 14.51
CA ASP A 74 -0.86 11.69 14.87
C ASP A 74 0.58 11.32 15.28
N GLU A 75 0.76 10.20 15.99
CA GLU A 75 2.09 9.72 16.39
C GLU A 75 2.89 9.26 15.18
N LEU A 76 2.25 8.54 14.25
CA LEU A 76 2.88 8.10 13.01
C LEU A 76 3.28 9.31 12.15
N GLU A 77 2.40 10.30 12.03
CA GLU A 77 2.62 11.51 11.23
C GLU A 77 3.79 12.33 11.73
N SER A 78 3.98 12.43 13.05
CA SER A 78 5.12 13.12 13.65
C SER A 78 6.49 12.51 13.32
N ARG A 79 6.50 11.25 12.86
CA ARG A 79 7.72 10.46 12.58
C ARG A 79 7.98 10.28 11.08
N LEU A 80 7.14 10.82 10.21
CA LEU A 80 7.31 10.67 8.76
C LEU A 80 8.46 11.55 8.25
N THR A 81 9.40 10.92 7.53
CA THR A 81 10.37 11.62 6.70
C THR A 81 9.68 12.15 5.43
N ASP A 82 10.33 13.08 4.73
CA ASP A 82 9.81 13.62 3.47
C ASP A 82 9.61 12.53 2.39
N GLU A 83 10.47 11.51 2.38
CA GLU A 83 10.29 10.32 1.54
C GLU A 83 8.96 9.62 1.84
N LEU A 84 8.67 9.38 3.12
CA LEU A 84 7.46 8.67 3.53
C LEU A 84 6.20 9.52 3.30
N LYS A 85 6.28 10.85 3.46
CA LYS A 85 5.18 11.76 3.12
C LYS A 85 4.85 11.68 1.62
N ALA A 86 5.87 11.77 0.75
CA ALA A 86 5.72 11.68 -0.69
C ALA A 86 5.21 10.29 -1.14
N CYS A 87 5.76 9.22 -0.57
CA CYS A 87 5.33 7.84 -0.82
C CYS A 87 3.86 7.63 -0.42
N ARG A 88 3.45 8.11 0.76
CA ARG A 88 2.05 8.01 1.23
C ARG A 88 1.08 8.73 0.29
N ALA A 89 1.44 9.91 -0.22
CA ALA A 89 0.63 10.62 -1.21
C ALA A 89 0.58 9.89 -2.55
N ALA A 90 1.69 9.30 -3.01
CA ALA A 90 1.72 8.49 -4.23
C ALA A 90 0.83 7.24 -4.10
N LEU A 91 0.90 6.52 -2.98
CA LEU A 91 0.05 5.36 -2.69
C LEU A 91 -1.44 5.71 -2.66
N PHE A 92 -1.80 6.94 -2.29
CA PHE A 92 -3.19 7.40 -2.38
C PHE A 92 -3.67 7.45 -3.83
N ASN A 93 -2.83 7.88 -4.78
CA ASN A 93 -3.18 7.89 -6.21
C ASN A 93 -3.39 6.46 -6.73
N ASP A 94 -2.55 5.51 -6.33
CA ASP A 94 -2.72 4.09 -6.66
C ASP A 94 -4.03 3.54 -6.06
N THR A 95 -4.37 3.99 -4.85
CA THR A 95 -5.63 3.63 -4.19
C THR A 95 -6.84 4.19 -4.94
N CYS A 96 -6.79 5.44 -5.42
CA CYS A 96 -7.80 6.02 -6.28
C CYS A 96 -7.97 5.20 -7.56
N ALA A 97 -6.88 4.87 -8.26
CA ALA A 97 -6.92 4.05 -9.46
C ALA A 97 -7.54 2.67 -9.20
N ALA A 98 -7.19 2.03 -8.08
CA ALA A 98 -7.79 0.77 -7.67
C ALA A 98 -9.30 0.90 -7.38
N VAL A 99 -9.72 1.98 -6.71
CA VAL A 99 -11.13 2.29 -6.42
C VAL A 99 -11.94 2.59 -7.68
N ASP A 100 -11.31 3.19 -8.70
CA ASP A 100 -11.96 3.49 -9.98
C ASP A 100 -12.03 2.25 -10.88
N SER A 101 -11.03 1.36 -10.81
CA SER A 101 -10.99 0.12 -11.60
C SER A 101 -11.83 -1.02 -11.02
N ARG A 102 -12.09 -1.03 -9.71
CA ARG A 102 -12.86 -2.10 -9.08
C ARG A 102 -14.31 -2.00 -9.55
N GLY A 103 -14.95 -3.14 -9.80
CA GLY A 103 -16.37 -3.11 -10.10
C GLY A 103 -17.16 -2.62 -8.87
N ASN A 104 -18.19 -1.83 -9.13
CA ASN A 104 -18.91 -1.06 -8.12
C ASN A 104 -20.43 -1.27 -8.18
N GLU A 105 -20.92 -2.11 -9.08
CA GLU A 105 -22.33 -2.35 -9.34
C GLU A 105 -22.60 -3.83 -9.66
N GLY A 106 -23.76 -4.33 -9.25
CA GLY A 106 -24.22 -5.68 -9.57
C GLY A 106 -23.25 -6.78 -9.11
N TYR A 107 -23.03 -7.78 -9.96
CA TYR A 107 -22.10 -8.89 -9.69
C TYR A 107 -20.63 -8.50 -9.82
N SER A 108 -20.36 -7.35 -10.44
CA SER A 108 -18.98 -6.84 -10.55
C SER A 108 -18.57 -6.10 -9.28
N HIS A 109 -19.50 -5.85 -8.35
CA HIS A 109 -19.20 -5.16 -7.09
C HIS A 109 -18.04 -5.86 -6.35
N TYR A 110 -17.03 -5.11 -5.91
CA TYR A 110 -15.79 -5.65 -5.32
C TYR A 110 -16.02 -6.56 -4.09
N ALA A 111 -17.09 -6.32 -3.34
CA ALA A 111 -17.48 -7.11 -2.18
C ALA A 111 -18.47 -8.24 -2.51
N PHE A 112 -18.86 -8.40 -3.78
CA PHE A 112 -19.81 -9.44 -4.18
C PHE A 112 -19.18 -10.83 -4.01
N PRO A 113 -19.78 -11.71 -3.20
CA PRO A 113 -19.20 -13.00 -2.87
C PRO A 113 -19.44 -14.02 -4.01
N GLU A 114 -18.68 -13.91 -5.10
CA GLU A 114 -18.73 -14.89 -6.20
C GLU A 114 -18.05 -16.21 -5.79
N ALA A 115 -18.69 -17.34 -6.11
CA ALA A 115 -18.14 -18.66 -5.84
C ALA A 115 -16.91 -18.95 -6.73
N LEU A 116 -15.92 -19.63 -6.15
CA LEU A 116 -14.68 -19.95 -6.85
C LEU A 116 -14.90 -21.05 -7.88
N ALA A 117 -14.80 -20.69 -9.16
CA ALA A 117 -14.69 -21.63 -10.27
C ALA A 117 -13.22 -22.01 -10.46
N LEU A 118 -12.95 -23.32 -10.48
CA LEU A 118 -11.63 -23.86 -10.74
C LEU A 118 -11.31 -23.74 -12.23
N ASP A 119 -10.09 -23.30 -12.54
CA ASP A 119 -9.57 -23.35 -13.90
C ASP A 119 -8.91 -24.72 -14.14
N VAL A 120 -9.63 -25.61 -14.84
CA VAL A 120 -9.23 -27.01 -15.02
C VAL A 120 -9.25 -27.40 -16.49
N VAL A 121 -8.20 -28.13 -16.91
CA VAL A 121 -8.06 -28.65 -18.28
C VAL A 121 -9.22 -29.59 -18.65
N GLN A 122 -9.68 -30.40 -17.70
CA GLN A 122 -10.86 -31.25 -17.84
C GLN A 122 -11.89 -30.87 -16.79
N ALA A 123 -13.00 -30.29 -17.23
CA ALA A 123 -14.08 -29.83 -16.36
C ALA A 123 -14.70 -30.98 -15.54
N CYS A 124 -14.85 -32.16 -16.13
CA CYS A 124 -15.39 -33.33 -15.45
C CYS A 124 -14.66 -34.62 -15.88
N PRO A 125 -13.84 -35.23 -14.99
CA PRO A 125 -13.21 -36.52 -15.26
C PRO A 125 -14.25 -37.64 -15.43
N HIS A 126 -13.99 -38.59 -16.35
CA HIS A 126 -14.90 -39.72 -16.58
C HIS A 126 -15.16 -40.57 -15.33
N SER A 127 -14.17 -40.69 -14.44
CA SER A 127 -14.31 -41.37 -13.15
C SER A 127 -15.36 -40.71 -12.26
N LEU A 128 -15.43 -39.37 -12.27
CA LEU A 128 -16.41 -38.61 -11.50
C LEU A 128 -17.82 -38.77 -12.10
N ILE A 129 -17.96 -38.76 -13.43
CA ILE A 129 -19.24 -39.03 -14.10
C ILE A 129 -19.76 -40.43 -13.74
N ALA A 130 -18.90 -41.44 -13.82
CA ALA A 130 -19.27 -42.82 -13.47
C ALA A 130 -19.72 -42.91 -11.99
N LYS A 131 -18.99 -42.24 -11.10
CA LYS A 131 -19.32 -42.14 -9.66
C LYS A 131 -20.69 -41.51 -9.43
N ILE A 132 -20.95 -40.36 -10.03
CA ILE A 132 -22.23 -39.65 -9.92
C ILE A 132 -23.39 -40.53 -10.39
N LYS A 133 -23.23 -41.21 -11.53
CA LYS A 133 -24.23 -42.15 -12.05
C LYS A 133 -24.45 -43.34 -11.13
N SER A 134 -23.38 -43.94 -10.60
CA SER A 134 -23.49 -45.11 -9.70
C SER A 134 -24.19 -44.79 -8.38
N ALA A 135 -23.99 -43.58 -7.85
CA ALA A 135 -24.57 -43.13 -6.59
C ALA A 135 -25.89 -42.34 -6.77
N ASN A 136 -26.38 -42.23 -8.01
CA ASN A 136 -27.58 -41.48 -8.38
C ASN A 136 -27.61 -40.05 -7.78
N LEU A 137 -26.48 -39.34 -7.87
CA LEU A 137 -26.34 -38.00 -7.31
C LEU A 137 -27.04 -36.95 -8.19
N THR A 138 -27.69 -36.00 -7.56
CA THR A 138 -28.55 -34.98 -8.20
C THR A 138 -28.23 -33.58 -7.67
N TYR A 139 -28.63 -32.56 -8.42
CA TYR A 139 -28.66 -31.19 -7.93
C TYR A 139 -29.94 -30.96 -7.10
N GLN A 140 -29.81 -30.32 -5.94
CA GLN A 140 -30.94 -29.95 -5.09
C GLN A 140 -31.04 -28.43 -5.00
N VAL A 141 -32.18 -27.87 -5.40
CA VAL A 141 -32.40 -26.42 -5.36
C VAL A 141 -33.58 -26.12 -4.44
N PHE A 142 -33.37 -25.23 -3.49
CA PHE A 142 -34.37 -24.76 -2.53
C PHE A 142 -34.86 -23.39 -2.96
N PHE A 143 -36.17 -23.18 -2.93
CA PHE A 143 -36.84 -21.94 -3.31
C PHE A 143 -37.70 -21.42 -2.16
N ARG A 144 -37.76 -20.10 -2.02
CA ARG A 144 -38.55 -19.39 -1.00
C ARG A 144 -39.52 -18.45 -1.69
N THR A 145 -40.68 -18.25 -1.06
CA THR A 145 -41.60 -17.21 -1.51
C THR A 145 -40.93 -15.83 -1.36
N PHE A 146 -41.45 -14.83 -2.10
CA PHE A 146 -40.89 -13.48 -2.05
C PHE A 146 -40.91 -12.89 -0.63
N GLU A 147 -42.00 -13.12 0.11
CA GLU A 147 -42.18 -12.63 1.48
C GLU A 147 -41.19 -13.30 2.45
N ASP A 148 -41.05 -14.63 2.37
CA ASP A 148 -40.12 -15.39 3.21
C ASP A 148 -38.66 -15.02 2.92
N GLU A 149 -38.30 -14.79 1.65
CA GLU A 149 -36.95 -14.37 1.26
C GLU A 149 -36.60 -13.00 1.82
N LYS A 150 -37.55 -12.06 1.83
CA LYS A 150 -37.36 -10.70 2.37
C LYS A 150 -37.20 -10.68 3.88
N ILE A 151 -37.91 -11.57 4.59
CA ILE A 151 -37.88 -11.68 6.06
C ILE A 151 -36.75 -12.62 6.53
N GLY A 152 -36.15 -13.41 5.62
CA GLY A 152 -35.08 -14.35 5.93
C GLY A 152 -35.57 -15.63 6.63
N VAL A 153 -36.81 -16.04 6.37
CA VAL A 153 -37.41 -17.24 6.95
C VAL A 153 -37.08 -18.46 6.08
N ASP A 154 -36.54 -19.50 6.73
CA ASP A 154 -36.08 -20.72 6.08
C ASP A 154 -37.11 -21.87 6.15
N HIS A 155 -38.20 -21.67 6.91
CA HIS A 155 -39.24 -22.68 7.10
C HIS A 155 -40.20 -22.70 5.89
N GLY A 156 -40.41 -23.87 5.29
CA GLY A 156 -41.35 -24.03 4.17
C GLY A 156 -40.75 -23.91 2.76
N ALA A 157 -39.43 -23.89 2.62
CA ALA A 157 -38.78 -23.81 1.31
C ALA A 157 -39.14 -24.99 0.39
N ALA A 158 -39.60 -24.71 -0.82
CA ALA A 158 -39.88 -25.72 -1.83
C ALA A 158 -38.57 -26.32 -2.35
N LYS A 159 -38.53 -27.65 -2.49
CA LYS A 159 -37.34 -28.37 -2.95
C LYS A 159 -37.58 -28.91 -4.35
N VAL A 160 -36.70 -28.54 -5.28
CA VAL A 160 -36.63 -29.09 -6.64
C VAL A 160 -35.39 -29.96 -6.76
N VAL A 161 -35.56 -31.17 -7.29
CA VAL A 161 -34.47 -32.11 -7.55
C VAL A 161 -34.26 -32.20 -9.05
N VAL A 162 -33.02 -31.98 -9.49
CA VAL A 162 -32.65 -31.97 -10.90
C VAL A 162 -31.54 -32.99 -11.14
N ASP A 163 -31.75 -33.88 -12.10
CA ASP A 163 -30.74 -34.88 -12.47
C ASP A 163 -29.44 -34.23 -12.94
N PHE A 164 -28.33 -34.89 -12.65
CA PHE A 164 -27.01 -34.42 -13.06
C PHE A 164 -26.85 -34.44 -14.58
N VAL A 165 -26.37 -33.34 -15.14
CA VAL A 165 -25.97 -33.20 -16.54
C VAL A 165 -24.56 -32.59 -16.57
N PRO A 166 -23.58 -33.20 -17.26
CA PRO A 166 -22.19 -32.72 -17.28
C PRO A 166 -22.03 -31.26 -17.74
N ASP A 167 -22.81 -30.87 -18.74
CA ASP A 167 -22.69 -29.55 -19.40
C ASP A 167 -23.65 -28.50 -18.81
N MET A 168 -24.19 -28.74 -17.61
CA MET A 168 -25.10 -27.81 -16.95
C MET A 168 -24.35 -26.57 -16.46
N THR A 169 -24.85 -25.38 -16.81
CA THR A 169 -24.39 -24.08 -16.30
C THR A 169 -25.33 -23.55 -15.20
N PRO A 170 -24.91 -22.55 -14.40
CA PRO A 170 -25.80 -21.88 -13.46
C PRO A 170 -27.09 -21.38 -14.12
N THR A 171 -26.97 -20.75 -15.30
CA THR A 171 -28.12 -20.22 -16.04
C THR A 171 -29.06 -21.32 -16.53
N SER A 172 -28.54 -22.44 -17.03
CA SER A 172 -29.40 -23.54 -17.49
C SER A 172 -30.12 -24.24 -16.33
N LEU A 173 -29.46 -24.36 -15.17
CA LEU A 173 -30.08 -24.90 -13.96
C LEU A 173 -31.18 -23.97 -13.44
N VAL A 174 -30.93 -22.65 -13.37
CA VAL A 174 -31.96 -21.65 -13.00
C VAL A 174 -33.15 -21.74 -13.94
N ALA A 175 -32.91 -21.74 -15.26
CA ALA A 175 -33.97 -21.82 -16.26
C ALA A 175 -34.84 -23.08 -16.09
N LYS A 176 -34.22 -24.24 -15.86
CA LYS A 176 -34.94 -25.50 -15.61
C LYS A 176 -35.76 -25.44 -14.33
N VAL A 177 -35.17 -24.98 -13.22
CA VAL A 177 -35.84 -24.90 -11.92
C VAL A 177 -36.99 -23.89 -11.94
N VAL A 178 -36.80 -22.71 -12.54
CA VAL A 178 -37.84 -21.69 -12.66
C VAL A 178 -39.01 -22.22 -13.49
N ARG A 179 -38.76 -22.93 -14.60
CA ARG A 179 -39.82 -23.58 -15.38
C ARG A 179 -40.61 -24.62 -14.58
N ASP A 180 -39.92 -25.45 -13.80
CA ASP A 180 -40.56 -26.46 -12.97
C ASP A 180 -41.39 -25.80 -11.85
N LEU A 181 -40.88 -24.74 -11.22
CA LEU A 181 -41.58 -23.96 -10.19
C LEU A 181 -42.78 -23.15 -10.72
N LYS A 182 -42.72 -22.67 -11.97
CA LYS A 182 -43.88 -22.06 -12.65
C LYS A 182 -44.97 -23.10 -12.90
N ARG A 183 -44.61 -24.32 -13.30
CA ARG A 183 -45.56 -25.41 -13.49
C ARG A 183 -46.23 -25.84 -12.19
N SER A 184 -45.51 -25.76 -11.06
CA SER A 184 -46.05 -26.05 -9.74
C SER A 184 -46.74 -24.86 -9.07
N GLU A 185 -46.96 -23.73 -9.77
CA GLU A 185 -47.60 -22.50 -9.26
C GLU A 185 -46.88 -21.83 -8.07
N HIS A 186 -45.59 -22.10 -7.86
CA HIS A 186 -44.81 -21.47 -6.79
C HIS A 186 -44.20 -20.12 -7.22
N ILE A 187 -44.03 -19.89 -8.53
CA ILE A 187 -43.50 -18.66 -9.13
C ILE A 187 -44.58 -18.04 -10.03
N LYS A 188 -44.73 -16.71 -9.99
CA LYS A 188 -45.69 -16.02 -10.85
C LYS A 188 -45.23 -16.08 -12.30
N VAL A 189 -46.17 -16.23 -13.24
CA VAL A 189 -45.84 -16.40 -14.68
C VAL A 189 -45.02 -15.23 -15.23
N GLU A 190 -45.20 -14.03 -14.68
CA GLU A 190 -44.54 -12.78 -15.08
C GLU A 190 -43.04 -12.70 -14.73
N GLU A 191 -42.57 -13.39 -13.67
CA GLU A 191 -41.16 -13.32 -13.23
C GLU A 191 -40.23 -13.98 -14.28
N ALA A 192 -39.18 -13.29 -14.72
CA ALA A 192 -38.29 -13.79 -15.76
C ALA A 192 -37.23 -14.77 -15.19
N GLU A 193 -36.81 -15.77 -15.96
CA GLU A 193 -35.72 -16.69 -15.54
C GLU A 193 -34.42 -15.94 -15.23
N SER A 194 -34.19 -14.81 -15.90
CA SER A 194 -33.05 -13.92 -15.72
C SER A 194 -33.09 -13.08 -14.45
N GLU A 195 -34.14 -13.15 -13.62
CA GLU A 195 -34.24 -12.39 -12.36
C GLU A 195 -33.70 -13.16 -11.16
N TYR A 196 -33.30 -14.42 -11.36
CA TYR A 196 -32.80 -15.27 -10.30
C TYR A 196 -31.30 -15.56 -10.42
N LEU A 197 -30.71 -15.93 -9.29
CA LEU A 197 -29.33 -16.36 -9.16
C LEU A 197 -29.25 -17.56 -8.20
N LEU A 198 -28.18 -18.34 -8.30
CA LEU A 198 -27.93 -19.48 -7.42
C LEU A 198 -26.97 -19.10 -6.31
N GLN A 199 -27.34 -19.46 -5.08
CA GLN A 199 -26.50 -19.37 -3.90
C GLN A 199 -26.16 -20.78 -3.40
N LEU A 200 -24.94 -21.00 -2.90
CA LEU A 200 -24.60 -22.26 -2.22
C LEU A 200 -25.26 -22.33 -0.83
N VAL A 201 -25.88 -23.46 -0.49
CA VAL A 201 -26.51 -23.62 0.83
C VAL A 201 -25.47 -23.56 1.94
N GLY A 202 -25.72 -22.72 2.96
CA GLY A 202 -24.84 -22.56 4.11
C GLY A 202 -23.66 -21.60 3.88
N GLN A 203 -23.54 -21.03 2.67
CA GLN A 203 -22.53 -20.02 2.35
C GLN A 203 -23.21 -18.76 1.81
N LYS A 204 -22.53 -17.62 1.88
CA LYS A 204 -22.97 -16.38 1.22
C LYS A 204 -22.48 -16.28 -0.23
N SER A 205 -21.98 -17.36 -0.81
CA SER A 205 -21.39 -17.38 -2.15
C SER A 205 -22.44 -17.63 -3.25
N PHE A 206 -22.31 -16.89 -4.35
CA PHE A 206 -23.23 -16.94 -5.49
C PHE A 206 -22.54 -17.44 -6.76
N LEU A 207 -23.32 -18.03 -7.67
CA LEU A 207 -22.85 -18.50 -8.97
C LEU A 207 -23.46 -17.59 -10.06
N THR A 208 -22.68 -16.62 -10.55
CA THR A 208 -23.18 -15.65 -11.53
C THR A 208 -22.56 -15.82 -12.93
N LYS A 209 -21.42 -16.50 -13.04
CA LYS A 209 -20.76 -16.76 -14.34
C LYS A 209 -21.57 -17.71 -15.22
N CYS A 210 -22.09 -17.20 -16.34
CA CYS A 210 -22.94 -17.95 -17.26
C CYS A 210 -22.16 -18.91 -18.18
N ASP A 211 -20.86 -18.66 -18.38
CA ASP A 211 -19.94 -19.41 -19.24
C ASP A 211 -19.28 -20.60 -18.54
N LYS A 212 -19.46 -20.74 -17.21
CA LYS A 212 -18.83 -21.79 -16.41
C LYS A 212 -19.80 -22.94 -16.12
N LEU A 213 -19.30 -24.16 -16.20
CA LEU A 213 -20.05 -25.36 -15.86
C LEU A 213 -20.17 -25.50 -14.34
N LEU A 214 -21.31 -25.97 -13.84
CA LEU A 214 -21.55 -26.14 -12.40
C LEU A 214 -20.48 -27.03 -11.73
N ILE A 215 -20.01 -28.07 -12.41
CA ILE A 215 -19.02 -29.00 -11.89
C ILE A 215 -17.61 -28.39 -11.74
N THR A 216 -17.35 -27.23 -12.35
CA THR A 216 -16.06 -26.54 -12.19
C THR A 216 -15.98 -25.73 -10.90
N TYR A 217 -17.11 -25.47 -10.24
CA TYR A 217 -17.12 -24.80 -8.94
C TYR A 217 -16.62 -25.75 -7.86
N ASN A 218 -15.67 -25.27 -7.05
CA ASN A 218 -14.97 -26.09 -6.06
C ASN A 218 -15.93 -26.81 -5.10
N ASP A 219 -16.93 -26.09 -4.56
CA ASP A 219 -17.91 -26.65 -3.64
C ASP A 219 -18.80 -27.72 -4.30
N VAL A 220 -19.19 -27.51 -5.56
CA VAL A 220 -20.03 -28.46 -6.31
C VAL A 220 -19.24 -29.73 -6.62
N ARG A 221 -18.00 -29.57 -7.08
CA ARG A 221 -17.10 -30.69 -7.36
C ARG A 221 -16.82 -31.51 -6.10
N SER A 222 -16.46 -30.83 -5.01
CA SER A 222 -16.21 -31.45 -3.71
C SER A 222 -17.44 -32.19 -3.18
N ALA A 223 -18.65 -31.64 -3.38
CA ALA A 223 -19.88 -32.35 -3.00
C ALA A 223 -20.00 -33.70 -3.73
N PHE A 224 -19.82 -33.73 -5.05
CA PHE A 224 -19.87 -34.97 -5.82
C PHE A 224 -18.73 -35.94 -5.47
N GLU A 225 -17.51 -35.43 -5.27
CA GLU A 225 -16.38 -36.23 -4.83
C GLU A 225 -16.60 -36.86 -3.45
N ASN A 226 -17.41 -36.24 -2.59
CA ASN A 226 -17.76 -36.75 -1.26
C ASN A 226 -19.10 -37.51 -1.20
N TYR A 227 -19.66 -37.95 -2.34
CA TYR A 227 -20.96 -38.63 -2.41
C TYR A 227 -22.13 -37.83 -1.82
N ARG A 228 -22.07 -36.50 -1.93
CA ARG A 228 -23.12 -35.58 -1.48
C ARG A 228 -23.76 -34.90 -2.68
N ASN A 229 -25.06 -34.64 -2.55
CA ASN A 229 -25.78 -33.83 -3.52
C ASN A 229 -25.45 -32.34 -3.28
N PRO A 230 -24.91 -31.61 -4.26
CA PRO A 230 -24.76 -30.16 -4.14
C PRO A 230 -26.14 -29.51 -3.96
N ARG A 231 -26.18 -28.56 -3.02
CA ARG A 231 -27.42 -27.89 -2.61
C ARG A 231 -27.30 -26.40 -2.89
N PHE A 232 -28.32 -25.85 -3.53
CA PHE A 232 -28.40 -24.44 -3.88
C PHE A 232 -29.68 -23.80 -3.32
N VAL A 233 -29.65 -22.50 -3.09
CA VAL A 233 -30.83 -21.68 -2.86
C VAL A 233 -31.02 -20.80 -4.09
N LEU A 234 -32.22 -20.81 -4.66
CA LEU A 234 -32.62 -19.87 -5.70
C LEU A 234 -32.96 -18.54 -5.04
N ARG A 235 -32.26 -17.47 -5.42
CA ARG A 235 -32.40 -16.13 -4.85
C ARG A 235 -32.79 -15.12 -5.91
N ARG A 236 -33.56 -14.10 -5.54
CA ARG A 236 -33.90 -12.98 -6.44
C ARG A 236 -32.79 -11.95 -6.48
N LYS A 237 -32.46 -11.48 -7.68
CA LYS A 237 -31.43 -10.46 -7.90
C LYS A 237 -31.74 -9.17 -7.15
N GLU A 238 -32.99 -8.73 -7.19
CA GLU A 238 -33.41 -7.49 -6.53
C GLU A 238 -33.17 -7.50 -5.02
N ILE A 239 -33.34 -8.65 -4.36
CA ILE A 239 -33.13 -8.77 -2.91
C ILE A 239 -31.63 -8.82 -2.61
N VAL A 240 -30.86 -9.60 -3.37
CA VAL A 240 -29.42 -9.77 -3.14
C VAL A 240 -28.65 -8.49 -3.46
N LEU A 241 -28.99 -7.78 -4.52
CA LEU A 241 -28.23 -6.61 -4.98
C LEU A 241 -28.44 -5.37 -4.11
N VAL A 242 -29.48 -5.32 -3.28
CA VAL A 242 -29.69 -4.23 -2.30
C VAL A 242 -28.56 -4.18 -1.27
N ASP A 243 -27.95 -5.32 -0.93
CA ASP A 243 -26.84 -5.41 0.00
C ASP A 243 -25.51 -4.88 -0.58
N TYR A 244 -25.46 -4.59 -1.89
CA TYR A 244 -24.25 -4.15 -2.59
C TYR A 244 -24.47 -2.80 -3.29
N PRO A 245 -24.79 -1.72 -2.52
CA PRO A 245 -24.96 -0.40 -3.08
C PRO A 245 -23.64 0.14 -3.60
N LYS A 246 -23.71 1.04 -4.59
CA LYS A 246 -22.53 1.70 -5.15
C LYS A 246 -21.73 2.39 -4.03
N PRO A 247 -20.43 2.08 -3.88
CA PRO A 247 -19.60 2.70 -2.86
C PRO A 247 -19.50 4.21 -3.06
N ARG A 248 -19.37 4.95 -1.94
CA ARG A 248 -19.11 6.38 -1.99
C ARG A 248 -17.72 6.64 -2.59
N PRO A 249 -17.53 7.78 -3.29
CA PRO A 249 -16.20 8.20 -3.74
C PRO A 249 -15.22 8.28 -2.57
N ILE A 250 -13.96 7.97 -2.85
CA ILE A 250 -12.89 8.08 -1.85
C ILE A 250 -12.71 9.54 -1.44
N HIS A 251 -12.64 9.79 -0.13
CA HIS A 251 -12.34 11.11 0.39
C HIS A 251 -10.86 11.42 0.20
N LYS A 252 -10.54 12.58 -0.39
CA LYS A 252 -9.15 13.03 -0.58
C LYS A 252 -8.62 13.69 0.70
N PRO A 253 -7.64 13.09 1.41
CA PRO A 253 -7.10 13.60 2.67
C PRO A 253 -6.26 14.87 2.49
N ASN A 254 -6.02 15.58 3.60
CA ASN A 254 -5.28 16.85 3.56
C ASN A 254 -3.81 16.67 3.20
N TYR A 255 -3.16 15.62 3.70
CA TYR A 255 -1.75 15.37 3.42
C TYR A 255 -1.48 15.20 1.91
N VAL A 256 -2.47 14.68 1.15
CA VAL A 256 -2.37 14.56 -0.31
C VAL A 256 -2.45 15.94 -0.97
N ARG A 257 -3.39 16.78 -0.52
CA ARG A 257 -3.54 18.15 -1.05
C ARG A 257 -2.30 19.01 -0.75
N ALA A 258 -1.74 18.86 0.45
CA ALA A 258 -0.50 19.52 0.85
C ALA A 258 0.67 19.11 -0.06
N GLU A 259 0.81 17.82 -0.32
CA GLU A 259 1.89 17.28 -1.15
C GLU A 259 1.75 17.68 -2.63
N GLU A 260 0.55 17.62 -3.20
CA GLU A 260 0.30 18.13 -4.56
C GLU A 260 0.64 19.62 -4.70
N SER A 261 0.30 20.42 -3.68
CA SER A 261 0.65 21.85 -3.65
C SER A 261 2.17 22.07 -3.58
N ARG A 262 2.88 21.21 -2.84
CA ARG A 262 4.35 21.20 -2.76
C ARG A 262 4.98 20.88 -4.12
N LEU A 263 4.49 19.86 -4.81
CA LEU A 263 4.98 19.44 -6.13
C LEU A 263 4.69 20.50 -7.21
N ALA A 264 3.49 21.09 -7.22
CA ALA A 264 3.14 22.18 -8.13
C ALA A 264 4.12 23.37 -7.99
N SER A 265 4.50 23.70 -6.75
CA SER A 265 5.45 24.77 -6.45
C SER A 265 6.88 24.45 -6.89
N GLN A 266 7.26 23.17 -6.94
CA GLN A 266 8.59 22.73 -7.42
C GLN A 266 8.65 22.71 -8.95
N ASN A 267 7.60 22.23 -9.63
CA ASN A 267 7.52 22.21 -11.09
C ASN A 267 7.49 23.63 -11.70
N ALA A 268 6.93 24.61 -10.97
CA ALA A 268 6.99 26.01 -11.36
C ALA A 268 8.43 26.59 -11.33
N LYS A 269 9.34 26.01 -10.54
CA LYS A 269 10.75 26.43 -10.48
C LYS A 269 11.62 25.77 -11.55
N SER A 270 11.30 24.54 -11.95
CA SER A 270 12.06 23.83 -13.00
C SER A 270 11.69 24.27 -14.42
N SER A 271 10.52 24.88 -14.61
CA SER A 271 10.08 25.41 -15.92
C SER A 271 10.60 26.83 -16.24
N SER A 272 11.28 27.51 -15.29
CA SER A 272 11.81 28.87 -15.49
C SER A 272 13.29 28.92 -15.91
N THR A 273 13.94 27.78 -16.18
CA THR A 273 15.34 27.75 -16.66
C THR A 273 15.39 27.91 -18.18
N THR A 274 15.37 29.15 -18.66
CA THR A 274 15.79 29.49 -20.03
C THR A 274 17.33 29.48 -20.09
N PRO A 275 17.99 28.86 -21.08
CA PRO A 275 19.44 28.86 -21.17
C PRO A 275 19.91 30.22 -21.68
N GLY A 276 20.29 31.09 -20.75
CA GLY A 276 20.96 32.35 -21.03
C GLY A 276 20.32 33.53 -20.31
N VAL A 277 20.90 33.92 -19.19
CA VAL A 277 21.37 35.28 -18.86
C VAL A 277 21.99 35.23 -17.47
N THR A 278 23.21 35.73 -17.37
CA THR A 278 23.99 35.93 -16.14
C THR A 278 23.24 36.83 -15.15
N GLY A 279 22.85 36.27 -14.01
CA GLY A 279 22.28 36.98 -12.87
C GLY A 279 22.29 36.09 -11.63
N ASN A 280 23.11 36.47 -10.65
CA ASN A 280 23.34 35.77 -9.38
C ASN A 280 22.05 35.59 -8.56
N GLU A 281 21.47 34.39 -8.59
CA GLU A 281 20.76 33.79 -7.45
C GLU A 281 21.10 32.29 -7.44
N ALA A 282 21.73 31.83 -6.36
CA ALA A 282 22.21 30.46 -6.20
C ALA A 282 21.03 29.47 -6.09
N GLY A 283 20.45 29.10 -7.22
CA GLY A 283 19.71 27.85 -7.36
C GLY A 283 20.71 26.72 -7.54
N GLU A 284 20.61 25.69 -6.71
CA GLU A 284 21.49 24.51 -6.76
C GLU A 284 21.56 23.96 -8.18
N THR A 285 22.72 24.10 -8.81
CA THR A 285 22.96 23.54 -10.13
C THR A 285 23.18 22.04 -9.96
N CYS A 286 22.16 21.23 -10.23
CA CYS A 286 22.32 19.78 -10.28
C CYS A 286 23.18 19.41 -11.50
N ILE A 287 24.22 18.61 -11.27
CA ILE A 287 25.02 17.98 -12.33
C ILE A 287 24.67 16.49 -12.41
N THR A 288 24.81 15.89 -13.58
CA THR A 288 24.64 14.45 -13.72
C THR A 288 25.84 13.71 -13.14
N LEU A 289 25.59 12.55 -12.50
CA LEU A 289 26.65 11.67 -11.97
C LEU A 289 27.70 11.31 -13.04
N TRP A 290 27.26 11.22 -14.30
CA TRP A 290 28.09 10.90 -15.46
C TRP A 290 29.10 12.00 -15.83
N ASP A 291 28.92 13.22 -15.33
CA ASP A 291 29.88 14.32 -15.52
C ASP A 291 30.96 14.35 -14.43
N VAL A 292 30.83 13.52 -13.38
CA VAL A 292 31.80 13.45 -12.28
C VAL A 292 32.94 12.51 -12.66
N ASP A 293 34.12 13.06 -12.91
CA ASP A 293 35.34 12.32 -13.26
C ASP A 293 36.24 12.08 -12.04
N GLU A 294 35.66 11.46 -11.01
CA GLU A 294 36.36 11.12 -9.76
C GLU A 294 35.96 9.72 -9.28
N ASN A 295 36.71 9.19 -8.31
CA ASN A 295 36.32 7.98 -7.59
C ASN A 295 35.49 8.32 -6.36
N LEU A 296 34.64 7.39 -5.94
CA LEU A 296 33.91 7.49 -4.69
C LEU A 296 34.88 7.69 -3.54
N SER A 297 34.62 8.68 -2.70
CA SER A 297 35.43 8.93 -1.53
C SER A 297 34.56 9.32 -0.34
N MET A 298 34.93 8.83 0.84
CA MET A 298 34.24 9.15 2.09
C MET A 298 35.22 9.06 3.25
N ARG A 299 34.88 9.65 4.39
CA ARG A 299 35.67 9.51 5.62
C ARG A 299 34.77 9.47 6.84
N PRO A 300 35.13 8.66 7.86
CA PRO A 300 34.52 8.79 9.17
C PRO A 300 35.01 10.09 9.82
N LEU A 301 34.16 10.74 10.61
CA LEU A 301 34.52 11.95 11.35
C LEU A 301 34.73 11.62 12.84
N SER A 302 33.67 11.16 13.49
CA SER A 302 33.69 10.79 14.91
C SER A 302 32.60 9.79 15.25
N CYS A 303 32.77 9.08 16.36
CA CYS A 303 31.73 8.25 16.96
C CYS A 303 31.38 8.77 18.38
N SER A 304 30.13 8.62 18.80
CA SER A 304 29.65 9.01 20.13
C SER A 304 28.83 7.88 20.74
N ASN A 305 28.58 7.94 22.06
CA ASN A 305 27.79 6.95 22.80
C ASN A 305 28.34 5.52 22.72
N MET A 306 29.66 5.37 22.63
CA MET A 306 30.31 4.07 22.81
C MET A 306 30.23 3.66 24.29
N GLY A 307 29.85 2.40 24.54
CA GLY A 307 29.90 1.82 25.89
C GLY A 307 31.32 1.81 26.47
N THR A 308 31.47 1.52 27.77
CA THR A 308 32.77 1.51 28.45
C THR A 308 33.77 0.62 27.73
N SER A 309 34.72 1.24 27.03
CA SER A 309 35.77 0.57 26.27
C SER A 309 37.02 0.42 27.13
N ASP A 310 37.71 -0.72 27.02
CA ASP A 310 38.99 -0.92 27.68
C ASP A 310 40.04 0.09 27.16
N LEU A 311 40.95 0.57 28.02
CA LEU A 311 41.95 1.59 27.66
C LEU A 311 42.85 1.19 26.47
N ASP A 312 43.03 -0.12 26.25
CA ASP A 312 43.86 -0.69 25.19
C ASP A 312 43.08 -1.06 23.91
N SER A 313 41.79 -0.72 23.83
CA SER A 313 40.98 -1.00 22.65
C SER A 313 41.13 0.09 21.58
N GLN A 314 41.24 -0.35 20.33
CA GLN A 314 41.24 0.52 19.16
C GLN A 314 39.99 0.25 18.34
N ILE A 315 39.51 1.26 17.62
CA ILE A 315 38.36 1.15 16.75
C ILE A 315 38.70 1.61 15.33
N SER A 316 38.04 1.01 14.35
CA SER A 316 38.08 1.42 12.94
C SER A 316 36.67 1.37 12.35
N VAL A 317 36.48 2.11 11.26
CA VAL A 317 35.22 2.08 10.49
C VAL A 317 35.50 1.37 9.18
N GLU A 318 34.75 0.31 8.92
CA GLU A 318 34.78 -0.42 7.65
C GLU A 318 33.61 0.01 6.77
N PHE A 319 33.92 0.40 5.54
CA PHE A 319 32.98 0.80 4.51
C PHE A 319 32.97 -0.26 3.41
N SER A 320 31.79 -0.76 3.08
CA SER A 320 31.61 -1.73 1.99
C SER A 320 30.45 -1.29 1.12
N VAL A 321 30.64 -1.22 -0.19
CA VAL A 321 29.57 -0.90 -1.13
C VAL A 321 29.09 -2.18 -1.79
N TYR A 322 27.78 -2.42 -1.73
CA TYR A 322 27.13 -3.60 -2.29
C TYR A 322 26.15 -3.22 -3.40
N CYS A 323 26.01 -4.10 -4.39
CA CYS A 323 24.87 -4.13 -5.31
C CYS A 323 24.22 -5.52 -5.24
N GLY A 324 23.03 -5.59 -4.65
CA GLY A 324 22.40 -6.88 -4.34
C GLY A 324 23.26 -7.70 -3.36
N LYS A 325 23.78 -8.83 -3.81
CA LYS A 325 24.67 -9.72 -3.01
C LYS A 325 26.16 -9.49 -3.30
N THR A 326 26.50 -8.70 -4.32
CA THR A 326 27.87 -8.53 -4.79
C THR A 326 28.52 -7.35 -4.06
N SER A 327 29.66 -7.60 -3.41
CA SER A 327 30.52 -6.52 -2.88
C SER A 327 31.29 -5.89 -4.03
N LEU A 328 31.10 -4.59 -4.25
CA LEU A 328 31.79 -3.82 -5.28
C LEU A 328 33.16 -3.36 -4.79
N VAL A 329 33.21 -2.81 -3.58
CA VAL A 329 34.43 -2.28 -2.97
C VAL A 329 34.34 -2.33 -1.45
N HIS A 330 35.49 -2.57 -0.80
CA HIS A 330 35.65 -2.56 0.64
C HIS A 330 36.89 -1.77 1.05
N LYS A 331 36.76 -0.90 2.06
CA LYS A 331 37.85 -0.11 2.64
C LYS A 331 37.64 0.05 4.15
N ALA A 332 38.73 0.02 4.90
CA ALA A 332 38.75 0.32 6.33
C ALA A 332 39.46 1.65 6.57
N SER A 333 39.01 2.42 7.56
CA SER A 333 39.72 3.58 8.07
C SER A 333 40.90 3.17 8.95
N ALA A 334 41.79 4.12 9.28
CA ALA A 334 42.80 3.90 10.29
C ALA A 334 42.19 3.57 11.67
N LYS A 335 42.97 2.83 12.47
CA LYS A 335 42.59 2.50 13.84
C LYS A 335 42.85 3.71 14.75
N VAL A 336 41.84 4.09 15.53
CA VAL A 336 41.93 5.18 16.52
C VAL A 336 41.62 4.65 17.91
N PRO A 337 42.14 5.26 18.99
CA PRO A 337 41.82 4.82 20.35
C PRO A 337 40.32 4.98 20.66
N SER A 338 39.73 3.98 21.31
CA SER A 338 38.31 3.97 21.64
C SER A 338 37.86 5.14 22.54
N HIS A 339 38.74 5.63 23.40
CA HIS A 339 38.49 6.75 24.31
C HIS A 339 38.48 8.12 23.61
N ASN A 340 39.02 8.19 22.38
CA ASN A 340 38.99 9.39 21.55
C ASN A 340 38.67 8.99 20.09
N PRO A 341 37.41 8.63 19.81
CA PRO A 341 36.97 8.07 18.53
C PRO A 341 36.84 9.16 17.46
N ARG A 342 37.96 9.75 17.05
CA ARG A 342 38.04 10.83 16.05
C ARG A 342 39.02 10.47 14.95
N TRP A 343 38.58 10.55 13.70
CA TRP A 343 39.41 10.35 12.52
C TRP A 343 39.74 11.70 11.91
N VAL A 344 41.04 12.01 11.85
CA VAL A 344 41.56 13.28 11.31
C VAL A 344 42.07 13.11 9.87
N GLU A 345 42.12 11.87 9.38
CA GLU A 345 42.59 11.54 8.04
C GLU A 345 41.72 12.17 6.93
N GLY A 346 42.33 12.31 5.75
CA GLY A 346 41.67 12.80 4.55
C GLY A 346 40.58 11.84 4.04
N MET A 347 39.94 12.21 2.94
CA MET A 347 38.96 11.34 2.26
C MET A 347 39.63 10.03 1.86
N ILE A 348 38.97 8.90 2.13
CA ILE A 348 39.44 7.58 1.73
C ILE A 348 38.94 7.34 0.30
N PRO A 349 39.82 7.23 -0.72
CA PRO A 349 39.39 6.91 -2.07
C PRO A 349 39.07 5.42 -2.19
N PHE A 350 37.90 5.14 -2.75
CA PHE A 350 37.44 3.79 -3.09
C PHE A 350 37.88 3.50 -4.52
N ASP A 351 38.19 2.24 -4.81
CA ASP A 351 38.44 1.80 -6.18
C ASP A 351 37.11 1.55 -6.90
N LEU A 352 36.28 2.58 -6.94
CA LEU A 352 34.96 2.60 -7.55
C LEU A 352 34.74 3.97 -8.17
N TYR A 353 34.70 4.01 -9.50
CA TYR A 353 34.52 5.23 -10.26
C TYR A 353 33.07 5.71 -10.16
N MET A 354 32.85 7.03 -10.04
CA MET A 354 31.51 7.58 -9.81
C MET A 354 30.53 7.25 -10.94
N LYS A 355 31.01 7.13 -12.18
CA LYS A 355 30.18 6.76 -13.35
C LYS A 355 29.77 5.29 -13.38
N ASP A 356 30.50 4.44 -12.65
CA ASP A 356 30.24 3.00 -12.54
C ASP A 356 29.36 2.67 -11.32
N LEU A 357 28.95 3.67 -10.53
CA LEU A 357 28.11 3.49 -9.35
C LEU A 357 26.68 3.09 -9.76
N PRO A 358 26.21 1.87 -9.42
CA PRO A 358 24.86 1.46 -9.80
C PRO A 358 23.81 2.20 -8.96
N PRO A 359 22.61 2.51 -9.52
CA PRO A 359 21.56 3.22 -8.78
C PRO A 359 21.08 2.53 -7.49
N ALA A 360 21.19 1.20 -7.43
CA ALA A 360 20.83 0.39 -6.27
C ALA A 360 22.00 0.14 -5.31
N ALA A 361 23.10 0.92 -5.40
CA ALA A 361 24.25 0.77 -4.53
C ALA A 361 23.90 1.09 -3.07
N VAL A 362 24.28 0.17 -2.17
CA VAL A 362 24.09 0.30 -0.73
C VAL A 362 25.46 0.37 -0.07
N LEU A 363 25.69 1.42 0.71
CA LEU A 363 26.84 1.52 1.60
C LEU A 363 26.52 0.84 2.93
N THR A 364 27.31 -0.17 3.26
CA THR A 364 27.34 -0.80 4.57
C THR A 364 28.53 -0.26 5.37
N VAL A 365 28.25 0.25 6.57
CA VAL A 365 29.23 0.79 7.51
C VAL A 365 29.26 -0.11 8.74
N HIS A 366 30.45 -0.58 9.15
CA HIS A 366 30.67 -1.29 10.40
C HIS A 366 31.62 -0.50 11.30
N LEU A 367 31.27 -0.40 12.58
CA LEU A 367 32.18 0.04 13.61
C LEU A 367 32.83 -1.20 14.23
N VAL A 368 34.14 -1.35 14.05
CA VAL A 368 34.90 -2.52 14.50
C VAL A 368 35.82 -2.12 15.64
N GLU A 369 35.78 -2.87 16.73
CA GLU A 369 36.72 -2.80 17.84
C GLU A 369 37.79 -3.89 17.66
N THR A 370 39.06 -3.49 17.63
CA THR A 370 40.19 -4.41 17.72
C THR A 370 40.73 -4.39 19.14
N LYS A 371 40.73 -5.54 19.81
CA LYS A 371 41.45 -5.73 21.06
C LYS A 371 42.75 -6.48 20.80
N VAL A 372 43.88 -5.86 21.15
CA VAL A 372 45.19 -6.48 21.03
C VAL A 372 45.46 -7.29 22.31
N LYS A 373 45.32 -8.61 22.24
CA LYS A 373 45.82 -9.52 23.29
C LYS A 373 47.24 -9.97 22.92
N LYS A 374 48.04 -10.34 23.94
CA LYS A 374 49.49 -10.65 23.86
C LYS A 374 49.96 -11.57 22.70
N THR A 375 49.05 -12.30 22.04
CA THR A 375 49.38 -13.21 20.93
C THR A 375 48.39 -13.19 19.76
N LYS A 376 47.25 -12.48 19.84
CA LYS A 376 46.23 -12.44 18.78
C LYS A 376 45.36 -11.19 18.89
N SER A 377 45.10 -10.52 17.78
CA SER A 377 44.08 -9.46 17.68
C SER A 377 42.71 -10.09 17.49
N GLU A 378 41.74 -9.62 18.26
CA GLU A 378 40.34 -10.04 18.16
C GLU A 378 39.52 -8.84 17.69
N ASP A 379 38.91 -8.97 16.52
CA ASP A 379 38.06 -7.95 15.92
C ASP A 379 36.60 -8.27 16.24
N ARG A 380 35.88 -7.26 16.72
CA ARG A 380 34.47 -7.35 17.11
C ARG A 380 33.69 -6.20 16.51
N VAL A 381 32.62 -6.50 15.79
CA VAL A 381 31.70 -5.46 15.30
C VAL A 381 30.85 -4.95 16.47
N LEU A 382 30.97 -3.65 16.75
CA LEU A 382 30.20 -2.95 17.79
C LEU A 382 28.82 -2.51 17.30
N GLY A 383 28.72 -2.18 16.01
CA GLY A 383 27.48 -1.81 15.37
C GLY A 383 27.64 -1.65 13.87
N TRP A 384 26.52 -1.62 13.17
CA TRP A 384 26.48 -1.55 11.72
C TRP A 384 25.33 -0.71 11.20
N ALA A 385 25.43 -0.19 9.98
CA ALA A 385 24.35 0.51 9.29
C ALA A 385 24.44 0.27 7.79
N ASN A 386 23.29 0.16 7.13
CA ASN A 386 23.20 0.16 5.66
C ASN A 386 22.44 1.41 5.23
N ILE A 387 22.96 2.13 4.25
CA ILE A 387 22.31 3.30 3.65
C ILE A 387 22.41 3.24 2.13
N ARG A 388 21.42 3.79 1.41
CA ARG A 388 21.54 3.94 -0.04
C ARG A 388 22.46 5.10 -0.35
N LEU A 389 23.32 4.93 -1.35
CA LEU A 389 24.16 6.03 -1.85
C LEU A 389 23.39 7.01 -2.71
N ILE A 390 22.28 6.58 -3.32
CA ILE A 390 21.35 7.42 -4.06
C ILE A 390 20.01 7.39 -3.34
N ASP A 391 19.45 8.57 -3.07
CA ASP A 391 18.18 8.71 -2.37
C ASP A 391 16.97 8.43 -3.29
N TRP A 392 15.76 8.57 -2.76
CA TRP A 392 14.51 8.35 -3.50
C TRP A 392 14.25 9.40 -4.60
N ARG A 393 14.96 10.54 -4.58
CA ARG A 393 14.89 11.58 -5.61
C ARG A 393 15.89 11.35 -6.74
N GLY A 394 16.77 10.36 -6.61
CA GLY A 394 17.85 10.12 -7.55
C GLY A 394 19.08 10.97 -7.28
N GLU A 395 19.18 11.59 -6.09
CA GLU A 395 20.30 12.43 -5.70
C GLU A 395 21.35 11.59 -4.96
N LEU A 396 22.63 11.80 -5.31
CA LEU A 396 23.74 11.17 -4.60
C LEU A 396 23.84 11.75 -3.19
N LEU A 397 23.99 10.88 -2.19
CA LEU A 397 24.23 11.28 -0.82
C LEU A 397 25.54 12.08 -0.70
N GLN A 398 25.44 13.33 -0.22
CA GLN A 398 26.56 14.26 -0.10
C GLN A 398 26.59 14.94 1.27
N GLY A 399 27.76 15.47 1.63
CA GLY A 399 27.96 16.23 2.87
C GLY A 399 28.17 15.37 4.11
N VAL A 400 27.73 15.90 5.26
CA VAL A 400 27.93 15.25 6.57
C VAL A 400 26.66 14.51 6.96
N VAL A 401 26.79 13.20 7.18
CA VAL A 401 25.69 12.31 7.52
C VAL A 401 25.95 11.67 8.88
N THR A 402 24.96 11.73 9.76
CA THR A 402 25.00 11.05 11.07
C THR A 402 24.26 9.73 10.97
N LEU A 403 24.95 8.62 11.29
CA LEU A 403 24.39 7.28 11.24
C LEU A 403 24.19 6.71 12.64
N ASN A 404 22.95 6.34 12.95
CA ASN A 404 22.63 5.56 14.15
C ASN A 404 22.88 4.08 13.84
N LEU A 405 23.86 3.49 14.51
CA LEU A 405 24.25 2.10 14.26
C LEU A 405 23.31 1.11 14.97
N TRP A 406 23.01 0.01 14.28
CA TRP A 406 22.31 -1.14 14.83
C TRP A 406 23.28 -2.02 15.62
N GLY A 407 22.85 -2.50 16.79
CA GLY A 407 23.58 -3.54 17.53
C GLY A 407 23.28 -4.95 16.99
N GLY A 408 24.10 -5.92 17.40
CA GLY A 408 23.93 -7.33 17.04
C GLY A 408 24.70 -7.75 15.78
N GLU A 409 24.39 -8.92 15.24
CA GLU A 409 25.06 -9.45 14.05
C GLU A 409 24.78 -8.58 12.80
N PRO A 410 25.82 -8.21 12.03
CA PRO A 410 25.65 -7.46 10.80
C PRO A 410 24.78 -8.18 9.78
N GLN A 411 23.82 -7.46 9.21
CA GLN A 411 23.00 -7.96 8.12
C GLN A 411 23.39 -7.29 6.81
N TYR A 412 23.86 -8.09 5.87
CA TYR A 412 24.29 -7.60 4.57
C TYR A 412 23.11 -7.51 3.60
N PRO A 413 23.15 -6.60 2.61
CA PRO A 413 22.22 -6.58 1.50
C PRO A 413 22.14 -7.96 0.80
N PRO A 414 20.96 -8.39 0.32
CA PRO A 414 19.70 -7.64 0.27
C PRO A 414 18.81 -7.82 1.51
N HIS A 415 19.26 -8.54 2.54
CA HIS A 415 18.41 -8.96 3.66
C HIS A 415 18.49 -8.03 4.88
N GLY A 416 19.50 -7.15 4.95
CA GLY A 416 19.66 -6.18 6.03
C GLY A 416 18.75 -4.97 5.91
N ARG A 417 18.34 -4.43 7.07
CA ARG A 417 17.63 -3.14 7.14
C ARG A 417 18.48 -2.05 6.50
N VAL A 418 17.88 -1.32 5.55
CA VAL A 418 18.44 -0.10 4.99
C VAL A 418 17.78 1.06 5.73
N GLY A 419 18.58 1.86 6.40
CA GLY A 419 18.15 3.01 7.21
C GLY A 419 18.18 4.31 6.44
#